data_AF-A0A937U1V3-F1
#
_entry.id   AF-A0A937U1V3-F1
#
_cell.length_a   1.000
_cell.length_b   1.000
_cell.length_c   1.000
_cell.angle_alpha   90.00
_cell.angle_beta   90.00
_cell.angle_gamma   90.00
#
_symmetry.space_group_name_H-M   'P 1'
#
loop_
_entity.id
_entity.type
_entity.pdbx_description
1 polymer ?
#
loop_
_entity_poly.entity_id
_entity_poly.type
_entity_poly.pdbx_seq_one_letter_code
_entity_poly.pdbx_strand_id
1 'polypeptide(L)'
;MCRHLAIIVVSLVLPLLTGCSSTKTCAIPGVQTRPSTQNSATPSVHLNHVYLTLDAETFAAINESSFMRDRFCLFGHSIPEPSASNAVPTTYLIGQNTCLELLAAANTRAETEGNAGVCFSTRQAGDIDIVYDNLCTALGPDIQNGYVTFNTGARRIPWLRYVSSHRVKQTPPLLTWVVEYDAKFHKAVGFSSGRHLAKLRQTDLPTPPQKQYPQKLLRNIESVTLAVTQPEFNHLSTELAAFGYVRKEQKGLTVFSGPGVEIRAAVAPDPQYRIRSLQCSLTSKPKTPIQKTFGDKATLTLTEDAVAIWTFGPPQEHYARN
;
A
#
# COMPACT_ATOMS: atom_id res chain seq x y z
N MET A 1 -24.61 -22.18 -15.23
CA MET A 1 -23.27 -21.91 -15.80
C MET A 1 -22.58 -20.85 -14.95
N CYS A 2 -21.72 -21.25 -14.01
CA CYS A 2 -20.96 -20.34 -13.16
C CYS A 2 -19.82 -19.71 -13.96
N ARG A 3 -20.00 -18.47 -14.44
CA ARG A 3 -18.89 -17.66 -14.93
C ARG A 3 -18.04 -17.28 -13.73
N HIS A 4 -16.86 -17.88 -13.62
CA HIS A 4 -15.84 -17.45 -12.66
C HIS A 4 -15.43 -16.02 -13.05
N LEU A 5 -15.75 -15.06 -12.18
CA LEU A 5 -15.30 -13.68 -12.33
C LEU A 5 -13.79 -13.67 -12.04
N ALA A 6 -12.96 -13.67 -13.09
CA ALA A 6 -11.54 -13.43 -12.92
C ALA A 6 -11.36 -11.96 -12.50
N ILE A 7 -11.06 -11.73 -11.23
CA ILE A 7 -10.65 -10.40 -10.75
C ILE A 7 -9.25 -10.17 -11.32
N ILE A 8 -9.15 -9.39 -12.39
CA ILE A 8 -7.87 -8.91 -12.90
C ILE A 8 -7.39 -7.84 -11.93
N VAL A 9 -6.46 -8.20 -11.05
CA VAL A 9 -5.69 -7.23 -10.27
C VAL A 9 -4.39 -6.98 -11.02
N VAL A 10 -4.28 -5.79 -11.60
CA VAL A 10 -3.05 -5.36 -12.27
C VAL A 10 -2.01 -5.01 -11.21
N SER A 11 -0.79 -5.48 -11.41
CA SER A 11 0.27 -5.27 -10.43
C SER A 11 0.58 -3.79 -10.20
N LEU A 12 0.51 -3.40 -8.92
CA LEU A 12 0.69 -2.05 -8.40
C LEU A 12 2.11 -1.82 -7.88
N VAL A 13 2.93 -2.88 -7.82
CA VAL A 13 4.37 -2.73 -7.68
C VAL A 13 4.82 -1.94 -8.89
N LEU A 14 5.35 -0.74 -8.69
CA LEU A 14 5.93 0.07 -9.76
C LEU A 14 6.82 -0.88 -10.59
N PRO A 15 6.44 -1.24 -11.84
CA PRO A 15 7.40 -1.88 -12.72
C PRO A 15 8.54 -0.88 -12.80
N LEU A 16 9.77 -1.34 -12.55
CA LEU A 16 11.00 -0.55 -12.70
C LEU A 16 10.81 0.45 -13.84
N LEU A 17 10.65 1.71 -13.47
CA LEU A 17 10.05 2.76 -14.29
C LEU A 17 10.80 2.89 -15.62
N THR A 18 10.26 2.32 -16.68
CA THR A 18 10.64 2.65 -18.07
C THR A 18 9.63 3.61 -18.72
N GLY A 19 8.73 4.20 -17.92
CA GLY A 19 7.82 5.26 -18.38
C GLY A 19 8.54 6.61 -18.53
N CYS A 20 8.22 7.35 -19.59
CA CYS A 20 8.74 8.69 -19.87
C CYS A 20 8.69 9.59 -18.63
N SER A 21 9.83 9.78 -17.98
CA SER A 21 10.02 10.83 -16.99
C SER A 21 9.91 12.17 -17.69
N SER A 22 8.81 12.89 -17.47
CA SER A 22 8.86 14.34 -17.60
C SER A 22 9.45 14.86 -16.30
N THR A 23 10.77 15.03 -16.27
CA THR A 23 11.45 15.69 -15.15
C THR A 23 11.02 17.15 -15.14
N LYS A 24 9.98 17.47 -14.36
CA LYS A 24 9.88 18.82 -13.81
C LYS A 24 10.93 18.88 -12.71
N THR A 25 12.10 19.41 -13.05
CA THR A 25 13.07 19.88 -12.05
C THR A 25 12.34 20.88 -11.16
N CYS A 26 12.61 20.87 -9.85
CA CYS A 26 12.30 22.01 -8.99
C CYS A 26 13.07 23.23 -9.51
N ALA A 27 12.55 23.88 -10.54
CA ALA A 27 12.85 25.26 -10.76
C ALA A 27 12.25 26.02 -9.57
N ILE A 28 13.00 26.98 -9.07
CA ILE A 28 12.41 28.14 -8.39
C ILE A 28 12.27 29.17 -9.52
N PRO A 29 11.14 29.28 -10.26
CA PRO A 29 11.00 30.33 -11.25
C PRO A 29 10.32 31.53 -10.61
N GLY A 30 10.78 32.72 -11.00
CA GLY A 30 10.21 33.99 -10.61
C GLY A 30 8.68 34.03 -10.75
N VAL A 31 8.09 34.75 -9.82
CA VAL A 31 6.67 35.11 -9.67
C VAL A 31 5.92 35.14 -11.00
N GLN A 32 5.17 34.07 -11.29
CA GLN A 32 3.95 34.17 -12.10
C GLN A 32 2.77 33.86 -11.18
N THR A 33 2.03 34.90 -10.83
CA THR A 33 0.84 34.86 -10.00
C THR A 33 -0.27 34.10 -10.71
N ARG A 34 -0.42 32.81 -10.38
CA ARG A 34 -1.68 32.07 -10.56
C ARG A 34 -2.69 32.60 -9.53
N PRO A 35 -4.00 32.69 -9.85
CA PRO A 35 -4.99 33.12 -8.87
C PRO A 35 -4.98 32.17 -7.67
N SER A 36 -4.57 32.70 -6.52
CA SER A 36 -4.53 31.99 -5.25
C SER A 36 -5.95 31.85 -4.71
N THR A 37 -6.63 30.77 -5.07
CA THR A 37 -7.63 30.20 -4.15
C THR A 37 -6.87 29.49 -3.04
N GLN A 38 -6.43 30.29 -2.06
CA GLN A 38 -5.98 29.79 -0.76
C GLN A 38 -7.11 28.97 -0.15
N ASN A 39 -6.91 27.67 -0.10
CA ASN A 39 -7.24 26.90 1.07
C ASN A 39 -5.98 26.10 1.39
N SER A 40 -5.15 26.63 2.29
CA SER A 40 -3.96 25.98 2.85
C SER A 40 -4.38 24.83 3.77
N ALA A 41 -5.15 23.88 3.22
CA ALA A 41 -5.48 22.65 3.90
C ALA A 41 -4.37 21.64 3.57
N THR A 42 -3.73 21.10 4.60
CA THR A 42 -2.84 19.94 4.45
C THR A 42 -3.61 18.83 3.71
N PRO A 43 -3.05 18.25 2.63
CA PRO A 43 -3.76 17.26 1.85
C PRO A 43 -4.07 16.04 2.73
N SER A 44 -5.27 15.48 2.59
CA SER A 44 -5.67 14.29 3.36
C SER A 44 -5.08 13.04 2.69
N VAL A 45 -3.94 12.58 3.19
CA VAL A 45 -3.22 11.41 2.70
C VAL A 45 -3.66 10.16 3.46
N HIS A 46 -4.15 9.15 2.75
CA HIS A 46 -4.69 7.90 3.32
C HIS A 46 -3.83 6.69 2.96
N LEU A 47 -3.83 5.64 3.79
CA LEU A 47 -3.30 4.35 3.35
C LEU A 47 -4.03 3.88 2.08
N ASN A 48 -3.26 3.47 1.07
CA ASN A 48 -3.78 2.84 -0.13
C ASN A 48 -3.60 1.32 -0.04
N HIS A 49 -2.35 0.88 0.07
CA HIS A 49 -1.98 -0.51 0.24
C HIS A 49 -0.61 -0.62 0.91
N VAL A 50 -0.29 -1.82 1.38
CA VAL A 50 1.06 -2.17 1.77
C VAL A 50 1.53 -3.36 0.93
N TYR A 51 2.82 -3.47 0.69
CA TYR A 51 3.40 -4.70 0.17
C TYR A 51 4.47 -5.26 1.09
N LEU A 52 4.63 -6.57 1.03
CA LEU A 52 5.67 -7.29 1.74
C LEU A 52 6.21 -8.42 0.85
N THR A 53 7.54 -8.50 0.74
CA THR A 53 8.21 -9.62 0.08
C THR A 53 8.44 -10.73 1.09
N LEU A 54 8.00 -11.93 0.76
CA LEU A 54 8.06 -13.11 1.61
C LEU A 54 9.02 -14.16 1.05
N ASP A 55 9.56 -15.02 1.92
CA ASP A 55 10.22 -16.24 1.47
C ASP A 55 9.24 -17.16 0.72
N ALA A 56 9.81 -18.06 -0.09
CA ALA A 56 9.03 -18.92 -0.96
C ALA A 56 8.04 -19.83 -0.21
N GLU A 57 8.41 -20.35 0.97
CA GLU A 57 7.57 -21.24 1.75
C GLU A 57 6.37 -20.50 2.34
N THR A 58 6.61 -19.36 2.99
CA THR A 58 5.54 -18.51 3.54
C THR A 58 4.60 -18.02 2.44
N PHE A 59 5.14 -17.58 1.30
CA PHE A 59 4.34 -17.14 0.15
C PHE A 59 3.45 -18.27 -0.40
N ALA A 60 4.01 -19.46 -0.60
CA ALA A 60 3.27 -20.63 -1.06
C ALA A 60 2.16 -21.04 -0.08
N ALA A 61 2.49 -21.12 1.22
CA ALA A 61 1.53 -21.48 2.27
C ALA A 61 0.31 -20.53 2.31
N ILE A 62 0.52 -19.23 2.08
CA ILE A 62 -0.59 -18.26 1.98
C ILE A 62 -1.42 -18.50 0.72
N ASN A 63 -0.77 -18.71 -0.43
CA ASN A 63 -1.45 -18.95 -1.71
C ASN A 63 -2.28 -20.24 -1.72
N GLU A 64 -1.81 -21.27 -1.03
CA GLU A 64 -2.48 -22.56 -0.95
C GLU A 64 -3.62 -22.57 0.09
N SER A 65 -3.65 -21.61 1.00
CA SER A 65 -4.63 -21.54 2.09
C SER A 65 -6.07 -21.33 1.62
N SER A 66 -6.91 -22.36 1.81
CA SER A 66 -8.36 -22.25 1.65
C SER A 66 -8.97 -21.25 2.64
N PHE A 67 -8.42 -21.12 3.85
CA PHE A 67 -8.90 -20.13 4.81
C PHE A 67 -8.77 -18.71 4.25
N MET A 68 -7.62 -18.38 3.64
CA MET A 68 -7.38 -17.05 3.07
C MET A 68 -8.34 -16.76 1.91
N ARG A 69 -8.46 -17.70 0.97
CA ARG A 69 -9.29 -17.55 -0.23
C ARG A 69 -10.78 -17.58 0.07
N ASP A 70 -11.24 -18.48 0.94
CA ASP A 70 -12.67 -18.78 1.09
C ASP A 70 -13.30 -17.93 2.19
N ARG A 71 -12.55 -17.57 3.24
CA ARG A 71 -13.09 -16.91 4.44
C ARG A 71 -12.47 -15.55 4.74
N PHE A 72 -11.16 -15.39 4.61
CA PHE A 72 -10.50 -14.21 5.16
C PHE A 72 -10.65 -12.97 4.27
N CYS A 73 -10.28 -13.03 2.99
CA CYS A 73 -10.23 -11.86 2.11
C CYS A 73 -10.70 -12.20 0.69
N LEU A 74 -10.89 -11.19 -0.15
CA LEU A 74 -10.84 -11.42 -1.58
C LEU A 74 -9.39 -11.66 -2.00
N PHE A 75 -9.21 -12.65 -2.85
CA PHE A 75 -7.91 -13.15 -3.23
C PHE A 75 -7.70 -12.93 -4.72
N GLY A 76 -6.62 -12.27 -5.11
CA GLY A 76 -6.23 -12.04 -6.48
C GLY A 76 -4.77 -12.41 -6.70
N HIS A 77 -4.41 -12.68 -7.95
CA HIS A 77 -3.03 -12.90 -8.36
C HIS A 77 -2.71 -12.03 -9.56
N SER A 78 -1.48 -11.52 -9.62
CA SER A 78 -0.97 -10.94 -10.85
C SER A 78 -0.77 -12.07 -11.85
N ILE A 79 -1.38 -11.96 -13.02
CA ILE A 79 -0.95 -12.72 -14.19
C ILE A 79 0.14 -11.85 -14.83
N PRO A 80 1.40 -12.33 -14.95
CA PRO A 80 2.44 -11.59 -15.65
C PRO A 80 1.92 -11.19 -17.04
N GLU A 81 1.96 -9.90 -17.37
CA GLU A 81 1.75 -9.50 -18.77
C GLU A 81 2.85 -10.16 -19.61
N PRO A 82 2.55 -10.79 -20.76
CA PRO A 82 3.54 -11.44 -21.61
C PRO A 82 4.69 -10.52 -22.05
N SER A 83 4.50 -9.19 -22.02
CA SER A 83 5.52 -8.17 -22.31
C SER A 83 6.36 -7.75 -21.12
N ALA A 84 5.99 -8.14 -19.89
CA ALA A 84 6.72 -7.83 -18.67
C ALA A 84 7.56 -9.05 -18.27
N SER A 85 8.71 -9.24 -18.93
CA SER A 85 9.61 -10.39 -18.73
C SER A 85 10.14 -10.57 -17.29
N ASN A 86 9.85 -9.64 -16.39
CA ASN A 86 10.40 -9.57 -15.03
C ASN A 86 9.30 -9.38 -13.96
N ALA A 87 8.03 -9.69 -14.25
CA ALA A 87 6.97 -9.52 -13.24
C ALA A 87 7.06 -10.62 -12.18
N VAL A 88 7.40 -10.27 -10.94
CA VAL A 88 7.39 -11.21 -9.82
C VAL A 88 5.96 -11.63 -9.46
N PRO A 89 5.73 -12.93 -9.18
CA PRO A 89 4.45 -13.40 -8.70
C PRO A 89 3.99 -12.59 -7.49
N THR A 90 2.85 -11.91 -7.68
CA THR A 90 2.25 -11.07 -6.65
C THR A 90 0.84 -11.58 -6.33
N THR A 91 0.54 -11.63 -5.05
CA THR A 91 -0.76 -12.04 -4.51
C THR A 91 -1.40 -10.86 -3.80
N TYR A 92 -2.66 -10.59 -4.11
CA TYR A 92 -3.43 -9.48 -3.57
C TYR A 92 -4.47 -9.99 -2.59
N LEU A 93 -4.40 -9.48 -1.36
CA LEU A 93 -5.36 -9.74 -0.31
C LEU A 93 -6.19 -8.48 -0.10
N ILE A 94 -7.41 -8.51 -0.62
CA ILE A 94 -8.28 -7.34 -0.72
C ILE A 94 -9.34 -7.42 0.38
N GLY A 95 -9.35 -6.40 1.23
CA GLY A 95 -10.42 -6.14 2.19
C GLY A 95 -11.48 -5.19 1.65
N GLN A 96 -12.25 -4.58 2.54
CA GLN A 96 -13.30 -3.63 2.16
C GLN A 96 -12.72 -2.29 1.67
N ASN A 97 -11.67 -1.77 2.33
CA ASN A 97 -10.97 -0.55 1.91
C ASN A 97 -9.45 -0.66 2.08
N THR A 98 -8.90 -1.86 1.94
CA THR A 98 -7.47 -2.10 2.10
C THR A 98 -7.00 -3.15 1.11
N CYS A 99 -5.73 -3.06 0.70
CA CYS A 99 -5.06 -4.08 -0.06
C CYS A 99 -3.71 -4.39 0.62
N LEU A 100 -3.38 -5.67 0.67
CA LEU A 100 -2.06 -6.17 1.01
C LEU A 100 -1.53 -6.94 -0.20
N GLU A 101 -0.34 -6.55 -0.64
CA GLU A 101 0.36 -7.21 -1.75
C GLU A 101 1.48 -8.05 -1.18
N LEU A 102 1.45 -9.33 -1.52
CA LEU A 102 2.49 -10.26 -1.14
C LEU A 102 3.30 -10.57 -2.38
N LEU A 103 4.61 -10.37 -2.30
CA LEU A 103 5.53 -10.69 -3.39
C LEU A 103 6.33 -11.93 -2.99
N ALA A 104 6.55 -12.83 -3.95
CA ALA A 104 7.54 -13.87 -3.77
C ALA A 104 8.95 -13.24 -3.81
N ALA A 105 9.83 -13.64 -2.90
CA ALA A 105 11.23 -13.26 -2.99
C ALA A 105 11.84 -13.76 -4.31
N ALA A 106 12.65 -12.91 -4.93
CA ALA A 106 13.36 -13.19 -6.17
C ALA A 106 14.77 -12.59 -6.12
N ASN A 107 15.58 -12.88 -7.14
CA ASN A 107 16.98 -12.45 -7.20
C ASN A 107 17.17 -10.96 -7.56
N THR A 108 16.19 -10.10 -7.25
CA THR A 108 16.32 -8.65 -7.41
C THR A 108 16.32 -7.95 -6.06
N ARG A 109 16.92 -6.76 -6.02
CA ARG A 109 17.02 -5.97 -4.79
C ARG A 109 15.66 -5.53 -4.25
N ALA A 110 14.68 -5.25 -5.11
CA ALA A 110 13.34 -4.87 -4.69
C ALA A 110 12.57 -6.06 -4.10
N GLU A 111 12.84 -7.25 -4.62
CA GLU A 111 12.18 -8.52 -4.29
C GLU A 111 13.03 -9.35 -3.32
N THR A 112 13.86 -8.71 -2.50
CA THR A 112 14.54 -9.37 -1.39
C THR A 112 13.54 -9.62 -0.25
N GLU A 113 13.59 -10.81 0.35
CA GLU A 113 12.76 -11.17 1.50
C GLU A 113 12.79 -10.08 2.58
N GLY A 114 11.62 -9.75 3.13
CA GLY A 114 11.48 -8.80 4.23
C GLY A 114 11.51 -7.33 3.82
N ASN A 115 11.82 -7.03 2.56
CA ASN A 115 11.54 -5.72 1.99
C ASN A 115 10.04 -5.47 1.95
N ALA A 116 9.66 -4.21 2.10
CA ALA A 116 8.27 -3.81 2.16
C ALA A 116 8.07 -2.42 1.56
N GLY A 117 6.81 -2.06 1.38
CA GLY A 117 6.46 -0.67 1.14
C GLY A 117 5.06 -0.32 1.55
N VAL A 118 4.85 0.98 1.71
CA VAL A 118 3.60 1.59 2.13
C VAL A 118 3.21 2.63 1.10
N CYS A 119 2.15 2.31 0.35
CA CYS A 119 1.55 3.22 -0.60
C CYS A 119 0.45 4.02 0.11
N PHE A 120 0.49 5.33 -0.08
CA PHE A 120 -0.57 6.22 0.33
C PHE A 120 -1.31 6.79 -0.88
N SER A 121 -2.47 7.38 -0.66
CA SER A 121 -3.23 8.01 -1.72
C SER A 121 -3.94 9.28 -1.27
N THR A 122 -4.04 10.22 -2.19
CA THR A 122 -4.86 11.42 -2.01
C THR A 122 -6.32 11.17 -2.41
N ARG A 123 -7.21 11.99 -1.88
CA ARG A 123 -8.66 11.88 -2.06
C ARG A 123 -9.28 13.01 -2.85
N GLN A 124 -8.53 14.03 -3.25
CA GLN A 124 -9.02 15.07 -4.13
C GLN A 124 -8.04 15.21 -5.29
N ALA A 125 -8.55 15.50 -6.48
CA ALA A 125 -7.70 15.73 -7.63
C ALA A 125 -6.86 16.98 -7.41
N GLY A 126 -5.54 16.87 -7.64
CA GLY A 126 -4.58 17.95 -7.42
C GLY A 126 -3.93 17.96 -6.04
N ASP A 127 -4.44 17.20 -5.06
CA ASP A 127 -3.81 17.10 -3.73
C ASP A 127 -2.38 16.54 -3.83
N ILE A 128 -2.10 15.71 -4.83
CA ILE A 128 -0.76 15.15 -5.04
C ILE A 128 0.28 16.23 -5.39
N ASP A 129 -0.13 17.37 -5.96
CA ASP A 129 0.78 18.50 -6.19
C ASP A 129 1.19 19.15 -4.86
N ILE A 130 0.26 19.25 -3.90
CA ILE A 130 0.56 19.76 -2.55
C ILE A 130 1.49 18.78 -1.82
N VAL A 131 1.27 17.48 -1.96
CA VAL A 131 2.17 16.45 -1.41
C VAL A 131 3.58 16.58 -2.00
N TYR A 132 3.69 16.78 -3.32
CA TYR A 132 4.98 17.01 -3.99
C TYR A 132 5.69 18.24 -3.41
N ASP A 133 5.01 19.38 -3.33
CA ASP A 133 5.59 20.62 -2.80
C ASP A 133 6.03 20.49 -1.34
N ASN A 134 5.25 19.80 -0.50
CA ASN A 134 5.59 19.52 0.89
C ASN A 134 6.86 18.65 1.01
N LEU A 135 6.95 17.59 0.19
CA LEU A 135 8.15 16.73 0.17
C LEU A 135 9.37 17.48 -0.34
N CYS A 136 9.22 18.32 -1.38
CA CYS A 136 10.31 19.14 -1.88
C CYS A 136 10.85 20.11 -0.82
N THR A 137 9.94 20.70 -0.04
CA THR A 137 10.29 21.58 1.08
C THR A 137 11.03 20.82 2.19
N ALA A 138 10.59 19.60 2.49
CA ALA A 138 11.12 18.83 3.62
C ALA A 138 12.42 18.05 3.31
N LEU A 139 12.59 17.57 2.08
CA LEU A 139 13.65 16.64 1.67
C LEU A 139 14.52 17.16 0.52
N GLY A 140 14.19 18.31 -0.05
CA GLY A 140 14.91 18.93 -1.16
C GLY A 140 14.34 18.58 -2.54
N PRO A 141 14.98 19.06 -3.63
CA PRO A 141 14.39 19.08 -4.97
C PRO A 141 14.35 17.72 -5.69
N ASP A 142 14.99 16.70 -5.14
CA ASP A 142 15.14 15.37 -5.78
C ASP A 142 13.90 14.46 -5.57
N ILE A 143 12.71 15.06 -5.50
CA ILE A 143 11.44 14.34 -5.41
C ILE A 143 10.99 13.90 -6.80
N GLN A 144 10.63 12.63 -6.91
CA GLN A 144 10.12 12.05 -8.13
C GLN A 144 8.62 12.25 -8.23
N ASN A 145 8.14 12.59 -9.41
CA ASN A 145 6.73 12.55 -9.73
C ASN A 145 6.54 12.03 -11.16
N GLY A 146 5.33 11.55 -11.45
CA GLY A 146 5.04 11.09 -12.79
C GLY A 146 3.62 10.58 -12.95
N TYR A 147 3.36 10.05 -14.14
CA TYR A 147 2.09 9.43 -14.50
C TYR A 147 2.34 7.97 -14.90
N VAL A 148 1.44 7.10 -14.46
CA VAL A 148 1.33 5.73 -14.92
C VAL A 148 0.10 5.63 -15.82
N THR A 149 0.22 4.92 -16.93
CA THR A 149 -0.90 4.67 -17.85
C THR A 149 -1.36 3.23 -17.77
N PHE A 150 -2.66 3.01 -17.89
CA PHE A 150 -3.27 1.69 -17.97
C PHE A 150 -3.58 1.33 -19.43
N ASN A 151 -3.25 0.11 -19.85
CA ASN A 151 -3.58 -0.38 -21.18
C ASN A 151 -4.93 -1.10 -21.16
N THR A 152 -5.94 -0.57 -21.85
CA THR A 152 -7.26 -1.22 -21.98
C THR A 152 -7.32 -2.18 -23.17
N GLY A 153 -6.18 -2.52 -23.78
CA GLY A 153 -6.08 -3.22 -25.06
C GLY A 153 -6.29 -2.28 -26.25
N ALA A 154 -7.39 -1.52 -26.27
CA ALA A 154 -7.71 -0.59 -27.36
C ALA A 154 -6.92 0.74 -27.31
N ARG A 155 -6.49 1.17 -26.11
CA ARG A 155 -5.72 2.40 -25.90
C ARG A 155 -5.04 2.41 -24.54
N ARG A 156 -4.00 3.24 -24.40
CA ARG A 156 -3.47 3.63 -23.09
C ARG A 156 -4.24 4.83 -22.56
N ILE A 157 -4.71 4.74 -21.32
CA ILE A 157 -5.36 5.84 -20.61
C ILE A 157 -4.51 6.21 -19.38
N PRO A 158 -4.50 7.49 -18.96
CA PRO A 158 -3.91 7.85 -17.66
C PRO A 158 -4.57 7.02 -16.56
N TRP A 159 -3.74 6.39 -15.72
CA TRP A 159 -4.21 5.58 -14.61
C TRP A 159 -4.12 6.35 -13.30
N LEU A 160 -2.91 6.77 -12.96
CA LEU A 160 -2.61 7.46 -11.73
C LEU A 160 -1.39 8.35 -11.90
N ARG A 161 -1.29 9.32 -10.99
CA ARG A 161 -0.09 10.08 -10.70
C ARG A 161 0.59 9.47 -9.50
N TYR A 162 1.91 9.58 -9.43
CA TYR A 162 2.67 9.22 -8.24
C TYR A 162 3.64 10.31 -7.85
N VAL A 163 3.99 10.34 -6.56
CA VAL A 163 5.08 11.12 -5.97
C VAL A 163 5.86 10.21 -5.03
N SER A 164 7.19 10.24 -5.09
CA SER A 164 8.08 9.51 -4.17
C SER A 164 9.37 10.29 -3.94
N SER A 165 9.88 10.28 -2.71
CA SER A 165 11.20 10.81 -2.34
C SER A 165 12.34 9.82 -2.59
N HIS A 166 12.03 8.58 -3.00
CA HIS A 166 13.02 7.55 -3.29
C HIS A 166 13.53 7.66 -4.73
N ARG A 167 14.82 7.41 -4.93
CA ARG A 167 15.45 7.53 -6.25
C ARG A 167 15.25 6.25 -7.07
N VAL A 168 14.82 6.35 -8.33
CA VAL A 168 14.67 5.20 -9.27
C VAL A 168 15.85 4.21 -9.26
N LYS A 169 17.09 4.69 -9.11
CA LYS A 169 18.29 3.84 -9.14
C LYS A 169 18.56 3.09 -7.83
N GLN A 170 17.79 3.34 -6.78
CA GLN A 170 17.98 2.78 -5.45
C GLN A 170 16.62 2.38 -4.88
N THR A 171 16.28 1.10 -4.97
CA THR A 171 15.13 0.58 -4.19
C THR A 171 15.60 0.30 -2.76
N PRO A 172 15.18 1.10 -1.77
CA PRO A 172 15.46 0.82 -0.37
C PRO A 172 14.68 -0.43 0.11
N PRO A 173 15.09 -1.04 1.22
CA PRO A 173 14.32 -2.12 1.85
C PRO A 173 12.90 -1.72 2.28
N LEU A 174 12.70 -0.44 2.67
CA LEU A 174 11.38 0.15 2.91
C LEU A 174 11.10 1.27 1.90
N LEU A 175 10.07 1.08 1.08
CA LEU A 175 9.62 2.07 0.08
C LEU A 175 8.31 2.76 0.50
N THR A 176 8.19 4.05 0.21
CA THR A 176 7.00 4.86 0.47
C THR A 176 6.71 5.75 -0.73
N TRP A 177 5.43 5.90 -1.06
CA TRP A 177 5.01 6.78 -2.14
C TRP A 177 3.54 7.16 -1.99
N VAL A 178 3.14 8.23 -2.67
CA VAL A 178 1.77 8.70 -2.70
C VAL A 178 1.24 8.63 -4.12
N VAL A 179 0.02 8.13 -4.30
CA VAL A 179 -0.67 8.10 -5.58
C VAL A 179 -1.94 8.94 -5.59
N GLU A 180 -2.30 9.42 -6.76
CA GLU A 180 -3.59 10.05 -7.03
C GLU A 180 -4.14 9.49 -8.31
N TYR A 181 -5.34 8.95 -8.25
CA TYR A 181 -5.91 8.26 -9.40
C TYR A 181 -6.61 9.22 -10.35
N ASP A 182 -6.45 8.94 -11.64
CA ASP A 182 -7.01 9.77 -12.71
C ASP A 182 -8.51 9.49 -12.89
N ALA A 183 -9.30 10.55 -13.00
CA ALA A 183 -10.75 10.45 -13.20
C ALA A 183 -11.13 9.73 -14.51
N LYS A 184 -10.28 9.77 -15.54
CA LYS A 184 -10.49 9.05 -16.80
C LYS A 184 -10.36 7.55 -16.62
N PHE A 185 -9.42 7.10 -15.79
CA PHE A 185 -9.33 5.70 -15.42
C PHE A 185 -10.61 5.25 -14.74
N HIS A 186 -11.09 6.04 -13.76
CA HIS A 186 -12.34 5.75 -13.09
C HIS A 186 -13.50 5.55 -14.05
N LYS A 187 -13.71 6.51 -14.95
CA LYS A 187 -14.76 6.41 -15.95
C LYS A 187 -14.60 5.19 -16.87
N ALA A 188 -13.37 4.87 -17.28
CA ALA A 188 -13.09 3.80 -18.23
C ALA A 188 -13.37 2.40 -17.68
N VAL A 189 -13.14 2.18 -16.38
CA VAL A 189 -13.40 0.90 -15.72
C VAL A 189 -14.77 0.83 -15.03
N GLY A 190 -15.65 1.80 -15.30
CA GLY A 190 -17.03 1.81 -14.80
C GLY A 190 -17.21 2.36 -13.38
N PHE A 191 -16.19 3.02 -12.81
CA PHE A 191 -16.32 3.73 -11.52
C PHE A 191 -17.17 5.00 -11.71
N SER A 192 -18.22 5.18 -10.91
CA SER A 192 -19.07 6.38 -10.95
C SER A 192 -18.30 7.61 -10.42
N SER A 193 -18.24 8.66 -11.23
CA SER A 193 -17.50 9.91 -10.98
C SER A 193 -17.86 10.52 -9.63
N GLY A 194 -16.85 10.76 -8.77
CA GLY A 194 -16.99 11.28 -7.41
C GLY A 194 -16.41 10.38 -6.31
N ARG A 195 -15.78 9.26 -6.69
CA ARG A 195 -15.32 8.21 -5.78
C ARG A 195 -13.85 7.87 -6.08
N HIS A 196 -12.95 8.38 -5.23
CA HIS A 196 -11.49 8.15 -5.31
C HIS A 196 -11.11 6.70 -5.06
N LEU A 197 -10.01 6.21 -5.63
CA LEU A 197 -9.46 4.88 -5.36
C LEU A 197 -8.74 4.75 -3.99
N ALA A 198 -8.56 5.84 -3.23
CA ALA A 198 -8.48 5.81 -1.75
C ALA A 198 -9.77 5.24 -1.10
N LYS A 199 -10.78 5.03 -1.93
CA LYS A 199 -11.99 4.24 -1.76
C LYS A 199 -12.09 3.29 -2.97
N LEU A 200 -11.09 2.42 -3.19
CA LEU A 200 -11.32 1.09 -3.80
C LEU A 200 -12.34 0.37 -2.92
N ARG A 201 -13.58 0.83 -3.00
CA ARG A 201 -14.71 0.21 -2.36
C ARG A 201 -15.11 -0.91 -3.28
N GLN A 202 -15.45 -2.00 -2.65
CA GLN A 202 -16.34 -3.02 -3.20
C GLN A 202 -17.54 -2.47 -4.02
N THR A 203 -18.02 -1.24 -3.76
CA THR A 203 -19.13 -0.64 -4.51
C THR A 203 -18.78 -0.19 -5.91
N ASP A 204 -17.49 -0.14 -6.26
CA ASP A 204 -17.04 0.59 -7.42
C ASP A 204 -16.66 -0.40 -8.57
N LEU A 205 -16.29 -1.66 -8.33
CA LEU A 205 -16.07 -2.63 -9.44
C LEU A 205 -17.37 -2.85 -10.25
N PRO A 206 -17.31 -2.95 -11.60
CA PRO A 206 -18.51 -3.18 -12.42
C PRO A 206 -18.98 -4.65 -12.32
N THR A 207 -19.44 -5.12 -11.15
CA THR A 207 -20.45 -6.20 -10.95
C THR A 207 -20.80 -6.36 -9.46
N PRO A 208 -21.97 -6.95 -9.12
CA PRO A 208 -23.33 -6.41 -9.02
C PRO A 208 -23.59 -5.79 -7.60
N PRO A 209 -24.82 -5.37 -7.22
CA PRO A 209 -25.10 -4.65 -5.96
C PRO A 209 -24.52 -5.34 -4.73
N GLN A 210 -24.22 -4.56 -3.67
CA GLN A 210 -23.71 -4.95 -2.33
C GLN A 210 -24.16 -6.31 -1.75
N LYS A 211 -25.26 -6.90 -2.24
CA LYS A 211 -25.77 -8.24 -1.90
C LYS A 211 -24.90 -9.42 -2.36
N GLN A 212 -23.81 -9.24 -3.11
CA GLN A 212 -23.00 -10.36 -3.65
C GLN A 212 -21.49 -10.31 -3.34
N TYR A 213 -21.04 -9.61 -2.29
CA TYR A 213 -19.72 -9.97 -1.74
C TYR A 213 -19.87 -11.32 -1.05
N PRO A 214 -18.95 -12.28 -1.27
CA PRO A 214 -18.77 -13.33 -0.28
C PRO A 214 -18.46 -12.64 1.04
N GLN A 215 -19.11 -12.99 2.15
CA GLN A 215 -18.80 -12.41 3.45
C GLN A 215 -17.37 -12.76 3.85
N LYS A 216 -16.40 -11.91 3.50
CA LYS A 216 -15.00 -12.01 3.89
C LYS A 216 -14.78 -11.28 5.21
N LEU A 217 -13.81 -11.77 5.98
CA LEU A 217 -13.51 -11.23 7.31
C LEU A 217 -12.70 -9.93 7.26
N LEU A 218 -11.72 -9.81 6.37
CA LEU A 218 -10.82 -8.66 6.28
C LEU A 218 -11.59 -7.39 5.89
N ARG A 219 -11.58 -6.39 6.78
CA ARG A 219 -12.20 -5.08 6.55
C ARG A 219 -11.16 -4.05 6.12
N ASN A 220 -10.33 -3.58 7.06
CA ASN A 220 -9.32 -2.54 6.82
C ASN A 220 -8.03 -2.87 7.59
N ILE A 221 -6.87 -2.47 7.05
CA ILE A 221 -5.64 -2.33 7.85
C ILE A 221 -5.79 -1.04 8.67
N GLU A 222 -5.63 -1.16 9.98
CA GLU A 222 -5.77 -0.04 10.94
C GLU A 222 -4.41 0.35 11.54
N SER A 223 -3.46 -0.59 11.59
CA SER A 223 -2.09 -0.29 12.02
C SER A 223 -1.07 -1.09 11.21
N VAL A 224 0.04 -0.44 10.89
CA VAL A 224 1.24 -1.06 10.31
C VAL A 224 2.38 -0.85 11.29
N THR A 225 2.93 -1.92 11.85
CA THR A 225 4.12 -1.85 12.71
C THR A 225 5.36 -2.17 11.89
N LEU A 226 6.29 -1.23 11.87
CA LEU A 226 7.52 -1.25 11.13
C LEU A 226 8.72 -1.45 12.06
N ALA A 227 9.68 -2.26 11.64
CA ALA A 227 11.04 -2.25 12.17
C ALA A 227 11.96 -1.67 11.10
N VAL A 228 12.62 -0.56 11.44
CA VAL A 228 13.38 0.26 10.49
C VAL A 228 14.75 0.60 11.06
N THR A 229 15.73 0.78 10.19
CA THR A 229 17.02 1.37 10.57
C THR A 229 16.85 2.85 10.93
N GLN A 230 17.83 3.43 11.64
CA GLN A 230 17.77 4.85 11.99
C GLN A 230 17.66 5.78 10.75
N PRO A 231 18.38 5.54 9.63
CA PRO A 231 18.19 6.32 8.42
C PRO A 231 16.79 6.18 7.81
N GLU A 232 16.25 4.96 7.74
CA GLU A 232 14.89 4.70 7.26
C GLU A 232 13.84 5.40 8.16
N PHE A 233 14.03 5.36 9.48
CA PHE A 233 13.16 6.06 10.43
C PHE A 233 13.14 7.58 10.21
N ASN A 234 14.32 8.19 10.06
CA ASN A 234 14.44 9.64 9.84
C ASN A 234 13.74 10.06 8.53
N HIS A 235 13.92 9.26 7.47
CA HIS A 235 13.28 9.50 6.19
C HIS A 235 11.75 9.35 6.30
N LEU A 236 11.27 8.21 6.81
CA LEU A 236 9.86 7.93 7.01
C LEU A 236 9.18 8.99 7.89
N SER A 237 9.82 9.40 9.00
CA SER A 237 9.28 10.42 9.89
C SER A 237 9.09 11.76 9.17
N THR A 238 9.99 12.09 8.24
CA THR A 238 9.92 13.33 7.46
C THR A 238 8.82 13.27 6.41
N GLU A 239 8.71 12.14 5.70
CA GLU A 239 7.63 11.91 4.74
C GLU A 239 6.25 11.94 5.40
N LEU A 240 6.07 11.20 6.49
CA LEU A 240 4.80 11.14 7.20
C LEU A 240 4.39 12.52 7.74
N ALA A 241 5.34 13.32 8.23
CA ALA A 241 5.07 14.70 8.60
C ALA A 241 4.63 15.56 7.39
N ALA A 242 5.28 15.41 6.23
CA ALA A 242 4.87 16.08 4.99
C ALA A 242 3.48 15.65 4.49
N PHE A 243 3.05 14.43 4.84
CA PHE A 243 1.71 13.89 4.57
C PHE A 243 0.66 14.34 5.60
N GLY A 244 1.06 15.05 6.66
CA GLY A 244 0.17 15.53 7.72
C GLY A 244 -0.09 14.52 8.84
N TYR A 245 0.71 13.46 8.95
CA TYR A 245 0.59 12.51 10.07
C TYR A 245 1.13 13.14 11.36
N VAL A 246 0.47 12.84 12.48
CA VAL A 246 0.85 13.34 13.80
C VAL A 246 1.72 12.32 14.51
N ARG A 247 2.94 12.73 14.88
CA ARG A 247 3.89 11.90 15.62
C ARG A 247 3.62 11.92 17.13
N LYS A 248 3.69 10.77 17.77
CA LYS A 248 3.67 10.58 19.24
C LYS A 248 4.64 9.47 19.63
N GLU A 249 5.21 9.56 20.82
CA GLU A 249 5.97 8.46 21.42
C GLU A 249 5.06 7.65 22.34
N GLN A 250 5.05 6.33 22.20
CA GLN A 250 4.20 5.44 22.98
C GLN A 250 4.90 4.10 23.23
N LYS A 251 5.18 3.80 24.50
CA LYS A 251 5.70 2.50 24.96
C LYS A 251 6.93 2.00 24.16
N GLY A 252 7.88 2.89 23.88
CA GLY A 252 9.10 2.54 23.13
C GLY A 252 8.92 2.44 21.60
N LEU A 253 7.74 2.79 21.09
CA LEU A 253 7.45 2.96 19.67
C LEU A 253 7.18 4.42 19.36
N THR A 254 7.55 4.86 18.17
CA THR A 254 7.02 6.11 17.61
C THR A 254 5.77 5.78 16.79
N VAL A 255 4.66 6.42 17.10
CA VAL A 255 3.37 6.25 16.42
C VAL A 255 3.07 7.49 15.59
N PHE A 256 2.77 7.29 14.31
CA PHE A 256 2.30 8.30 13.38
C PHE A 256 0.82 8.06 13.09
N SER A 257 -0.04 8.93 13.61
CA SER A 257 -1.49 8.84 13.41
C SER A 257 -1.89 9.62 12.16
N GLY A 258 -2.53 8.94 11.22
CA GLY A 258 -3.10 9.53 10.02
C GLY A 258 -4.59 9.20 9.84
N PRO A 259 -5.18 9.61 8.72
CA PRO A 259 -6.59 9.38 8.42
C PRO A 259 -7.00 7.90 8.29
N GLY A 260 -7.37 7.28 9.42
CA GLY A 260 -7.89 5.91 9.50
C GLY A 260 -6.83 4.82 9.61
N VAL A 261 -5.57 5.18 9.85
CA VAL A 261 -4.45 4.25 10.02
C VAL A 261 -3.41 4.82 10.98
N GLU A 262 -2.75 3.93 11.72
CA GLU A 262 -1.50 4.22 12.44
C GLU A 262 -0.31 3.56 11.75
N ILE A 263 0.78 4.32 11.58
CA ILE A 263 2.08 3.74 11.26
C ILE A 263 2.89 3.76 12.55
N ARG A 264 3.28 2.59 13.06
CA ARG A 264 4.09 2.44 14.27
C ARG A 264 5.49 2.06 13.84
N ALA A 265 6.52 2.74 14.32
CA ALA A 265 7.89 2.47 13.93
C ALA A 265 8.75 2.20 15.16
N ALA A 266 9.54 1.14 15.09
CA ALA A 266 10.60 0.84 16.01
C ALA A 266 11.94 0.89 15.28
N VAL A 267 12.94 1.51 15.91
CA VAL A 267 14.30 1.54 15.36
C VAL A 267 15.03 0.24 15.73
N ALA A 268 15.58 -0.44 14.74
CA ALA A 268 16.41 -1.63 14.87
C ALA A 268 17.64 -1.51 13.95
N PRO A 269 18.83 -1.99 14.37
CA PRO A 269 20.06 -1.80 13.59
C PRO A 269 20.06 -2.59 12.27
N ASP A 270 19.52 -3.81 12.27
CA ASP A 270 19.46 -4.69 11.09
C ASP A 270 18.14 -5.49 11.08
N PRO A 271 17.01 -4.85 10.75
CA PRO A 271 15.74 -5.54 10.71
C PRO A 271 15.71 -6.50 9.52
N GLN A 272 15.39 -7.78 9.75
CA GLN A 272 15.17 -8.73 8.66
C GLN A 272 13.89 -8.42 7.87
N TYR A 273 12.83 -7.97 8.57
CA TYR A 273 11.53 -7.62 7.98
C TYR A 273 11.17 -6.19 8.33
N ARG A 274 10.81 -5.39 7.32
CA ARG A 274 10.39 -4.00 7.55
C ARG A 274 8.98 -3.90 8.09
N ILE A 275 8.02 -4.68 7.57
CA ILE A 275 6.71 -4.84 8.20
C ILE A 275 6.78 -6.01 9.17
N ARG A 276 6.55 -5.74 10.47
CA ARG A 276 6.57 -6.74 11.55
C ARG A 276 5.18 -7.19 11.96
N SER A 277 4.20 -6.28 11.90
CA SER A 277 2.81 -6.66 12.11
C SER A 277 1.83 -5.75 11.39
N LEU A 278 0.71 -6.32 10.98
CA LEU A 278 -0.47 -5.60 10.55
C LEU A 278 -1.59 -5.88 11.55
N GLN A 279 -2.26 -4.81 12.00
CA GLN A 279 -3.54 -4.94 12.71
C GLN A 279 -4.65 -4.56 11.74
N CYS A 280 -5.64 -5.43 11.61
CA CYS A 280 -6.77 -5.25 10.74
C CYS A 280 -8.08 -5.36 11.52
N SER A 281 -9.07 -4.53 11.20
CA SER A 281 -10.43 -4.81 11.66
C SER A 281 -11.11 -5.87 10.81
N LEU A 282 -12.05 -6.56 11.42
CA LEU A 282 -12.87 -7.58 10.80
C LEU A 282 -14.30 -7.10 10.58
N THR A 283 -14.97 -7.68 9.58
CA THR A 283 -16.39 -7.46 9.30
C THR A 283 -17.30 -8.13 10.34
N SER A 284 -16.79 -9.17 11.02
CA SER A 284 -17.46 -9.87 12.11
C SER A 284 -16.44 -10.50 13.06
N LYS A 285 -16.83 -10.66 14.32
CA LYS A 285 -16.02 -11.39 15.31
C LYS A 285 -16.10 -12.90 15.08
N PRO A 286 -14.97 -13.64 15.17
CA PRO A 286 -15.02 -15.09 15.20
C PRO A 286 -15.67 -15.57 16.51
N LYS A 287 -16.26 -16.77 16.50
CA LYS A 287 -16.87 -17.36 17.71
C LYS A 287 -15.84 -17.78 18.75
N THR A 288 -14.62 -18.07 18.30
CA THR A 288 -13.45 -18.44 19.10
C THR A 288 -12.23 -17.85 18.40
N PRO A 289 -11.12 -17.57 19.12
CA PRO A 289 -9.88 -17.15 18.50
C PRO A 289 -9.46 -18.11 17.39
N ILE A 290 -8.97 -17.57 16.27
CA ILE A 290 -8.45 -18.37 15.15
C ILE A 290 -6.99 -18.00 14.97
N GLN A 291 -6.10 -18.97 15.01
CA GLN A 291 -4.70 -18.79 14.65
C GLN A 291 -4.39 -19.60 13.40
N LYS A 292 -3.70 -18.96 12.46
CA LYS A 292 -3.17 -19.58 11.24
C LYS A 292 -1.70 -19.24 11.12
N THR A 293 -0.90 -20.26 10.87
CA THR A 293 0.54 -20.11 10.61
C THR A 293 0.80 -20.43 9.15
N PHE A 294 1.66 -19.65 8.50
CA PHE A 294 2.06 -19.83 7.12
C PHE A 294 3.59 -19.84 7.07
N GLY A 295 4.17 -20.99 6.71
CA GLY A 295 5.60 -21.25 6.93
C GLY A 295 6.00 -21.02 8.40
N ASP A 296 7.27 -20.72 8.64
CA ASP A 296 7.78 -20.40 9.98
C ASP A 296 7.79 -18.90 10.31
N LYS A 297 7.39 -18.05 9.35
CA LYS A 297 7.61 -16.60 9.41
C LYS A 297 6.33 -15.78 9.36
N ALA A 298 5.14 -16.37 9.27
CA ALA A 298 3.92 -15.60 9.31
C ALA A 298 2.84 -16.24 10.18
N THR A 299 2.24 -15.46 11.08
CA THR A 299 1.13 -15.89 11.92
C THR A 299 0.00 -14.87 11.88
N LEU A 300 -1.19 -15.32 11.50
CA LEU A 300 -2.43 -14.55 11.51
C LEU A 300 -3.30 -15.01 12.68
N THR A 301 -3.58 -14.12 13.61
CA THR A 301 -4.44 -14.35 14.76
C THR A 301 -5.68 -13.47 14.66
N LEU A 302 -6.87 -14.07 14.65
CA LEU A 302 -8.15 -13.37 14.78
C LEU A 302 -8.62 -13.51 16.23
N THR A 303 -8.87 -12.38 16.87
CA THR A 303 -9.31 -12.26 18.26
C THR A 303 -10.83 -12.13 18.35
N GLU A 304 -11.39 -12.29 19.56
CA GLU A 304 -12.83 -12.14 19.81
C GLU A 304 -13.32 -10.69 19.66
N ASP A 305 -12.40 -9.72 19.68
CA ASP A 305 -12.67 -8.28 19.54
C ASP A 305 -12.82 -7.81 18.09
N ALA A 306 -13.04 -8.75 17.16
CA ALA A 306 -13.09 -8.48 15.72
C ALA A 306 -11.82 -7.81 15.17
N VAL A 307 -10.66 -8.19 15.71
CA VAL A 307 -9.34 -7.75 15.26
C VAL A 307 -8.55 -8.94 14.74
N ALA A 308 -7.92 -8.78 13.57
CA ALA A 308 -6.87 -9.65 13.08
C ALA A 308 -5.51 -9.01 13.32
N ILE A 309 -4.56 -9.77 13.86
CA ILE A 309 -3.17 -9.40 14.00
C ILE A 309 -2.36 -10.36 13.14
N TRP A 310 -1.64 -9.83 12.16
CA TRP A 310 -0.76 -10.60 11.32
C TRP A 310 0.68 -10.22 11.60
N THR A 311 1.49 -11.15 12.11
CA THR A 311 2.91 -10.94 12.42
C THR A 311 3.80 -11.61 11.37
N PHE A 312 4.95 -10.99 11.09
CA PHE A 312 5.91 -11.45 10.08
C PHE A 312 7.36 -11.51 10.60
N GLY A 313 8.13 -12.47 10.08
CA GLY A 313 9.51 -12.76 10.46
C GLY A 313 9.64 -13.50 11.79
N PRO A 314 10.87 -13.76 12.26
CA PRO A 314 11.12 -14.54 13.48
C PRO A 314 10.50 -13.86 14.71
N PRO A 315 10.06 -14.62 15.74
CA PRO A 315 9.59 -14.06 16.99
C PRO A 315 10.65 -13.12 17.58
N GLN A 316 10.26 -11.91 17.96
CA GLN A 316 11.15 -10.98 18.66
C GLN A 316 10.73 -10.89 20.12
N GLU A 317 11.65 -11.18 21.03
CA GLU A 317 11.44 -11.17 22.49
C GLU A 317 10.98 -9.80 23.04
N HIS A 318 11.13 -8.72 22.25
CA HIS A 318 10.85 -7.35 22.70
C HIS A 318 9.48 -6.77 22.30
N TYR A 319 8.66 -7.48 21.52
CA TYR A 319 7.31 -7.00 21.15
C TYR A 319 6.18 -7.89 21.70
N ALA A 320 6.53 -9.02 22.30
CA ALA A 320 5.59 -9.96 22.90
C ALA A 320 5.25 -9.51 24.34
N ARG A 321 4.41 -8.48 24.45
CA ARG A 321 3.48 -8.17 25.57
C ARG A 321 3.14 -6.68 25.47
N ASN A 322 1.98 -6.36 24.91
CA ASN A 322 1.20 -5.15 25.20
C ASN A 322 -0.17 -5.24 24.53
#